data_AF-A0A431HM74-F1
#
_entry.id   AF-A0A431HM74-F1
#
_cell.length_a   1.000
_cell.length_b   1.000
_cell.length_c   1.000
_cell.angle_alpha   90.00
_cell.angle_beta   90.00
_cell.angle_gamma   90.00
#
_symmetry.space_group_name_H-M   'P 1'
#
loop_
_entity.id
_entity.type
_entity.pdbx_description
1 polymer ?
#
loop_
_entity_poly.entity_id
_entity_poly.type
_entity_poly.pdbx_seq_one_letter_code
_entity_poly.pdbx_strand_id
1 'polypeptide(L)'
;MPQTMNWADYAILILIGLSMLLSLWRGFVREVISIVTWVLAFFLAFNFSDLALAQLSHWVTLPETPSIRQLIGFATVFVGTLFVGGIVNLLIGQLVDGSGLGPTDRMVG
;
A
#
# COMPACT_ATOMS: atom_id res chain seq x y z
N MET A 1 -31.85 32.46 -24.94
CA MET A 1 -30.47 32.98 -24.90
C MET A 1 -29.61 31.95 -24.21
N PRO A 2 -28.51 31.46 -24.80
CA PRO A 2 -27.64 30.51 -24.11
C PRO A 2 -27.06 31.21 -22.88
N GLN A 3 -27.30 30.63 -21.70
CA GLN A 3 -26.75 31.13 -20.44
C GLN A 3 -25.24 30.88 -20.49
N THR A 4 -24.44 31.93 -20.64
CA THR A 4 -22.99 31.84 -20.51
C THR A 4 -22.66 31.54 -19.05
N MET A 5 -21.88 30.48 -18.80
CA MET A 5 -21.44 30.09 -17.46
C MET A 5 -20.94 31.31 -16.70
N ASN A 6 -21.52 31.58 -15.53
CA ASN A 6 -21.14 32.71 -14.71
C ASN A 6 -19.77 32.43 -14.06
N TRP A 7 -19.10 33.46 -13.57
CA TRP A 7 -17.80 33.30 -12.90
C TRP A 7 -17.86 32.31 -11.71
N ALA A 8 -19.03 32.22 -11.06
CA ALA A 8 -19.30 31.25 -10.00
C ALA A 8 -19.27 29.80 -10.51
N ASP A 9 -19.79 29.52 -11.71
CA ASP A 9 -19.82 28.18 -12.30
C ASP A 9 -18.39 27.70 -12.59
N TYR A 10 -17.53 28.59 -13.08
CA TYR A 10 -16.11 28.31 -13.27
C TYR A 10 -15.37 28.04 -11.95
N ALA A 11 -15.66 28.82 -10.91
CA ALA A 11 -15.05 28.61 -9.58
C ALA A 11 -15.41 27.24 -8.99
N ILE A 12 -16.67 26.82 -9.13
CA ILE A 12 -17.15 25.51 -8.68
C ILE A 12 -16.47 24.38 -9.46
N LEU A 13 -16.40 24.49 -10.80
CA LEU A 13 -15.73 23.50 -11.64
C LEU A 13 -14.25 23.31 -11.26
N ILE A 14 -13.54 24.40 -11.00
CA ILE A 14 -12.13 24.35 -10.56
C ILE A 14 -12.01 23.65 -9.21
N LEU A 15 -12.87 24.00 -8.24
CA LEU A 15 -12.86 23.40 -6.91
C LEU A 15 -13.12 21.88 -6.98
N ILE A 16 -14.13 21.47 -7.75
CA ILE A 16 -14.47 20.06 -7.95
C ILE A 16 -13.33 19.34 -8.67
N GLY A 17 -12.78 19.94 -9.74
CA GLY A 17 -11.65 19.39 -10.49
C GLY A 17 -10.42 19.16 -9.61
N LEU A 18 -10.06 20.14 -8.79
CA LEU A 18 -8.94 20.03 -7.86
C LEU A 18 -9.21 18.95 -6.79
N SER A 19 -10.44 18.89 -6.27
CA SER A 19 -10.83 17.90 -5.26
C SER A 19 -10.79 16.47 -5.82
N MET A 20 -11.26 16.26 -7.05
CA MET A 20 -11.16 14.97 -7.74
C MET A 20 -9.71 14.57 -7.98
N LEU A 21 -8.86 15.51 -8.43
CA LEU A 21 -7.45 15.24 -8.68
C LEU A 21 -6.72 14.83 -7.38
N LEU A 22 -6.96 15.55 -6.29
CA LEU A 22 -6.38 15.23 -4.98
C LEU A 22 -6.89 13.88 -4.45
N SER A 23 -8.18 13.58 -4.59
CA SER A 23 -8.76 12.29 -4.20
C SER A 23 -8.14 11.14 -5.01
N LEU A 24 -8.00 11.30 -6.32
CA LEU A 24 -7.40 10.31 -7.21
C LEU A 24 -5.92 10.08 -6.87
N TRP A 25 -5.16 11.14 -6.59
CA TRP A 25 -3.75 11.02 -6.22
C TRP A 25 -3.57 10.19 -4.94
N ARG A 26 -4.38 10.45 -3.91
CA ARG A 26 -4.33 9.72 -2.63
C ARG A 26 -4.58 8.22 -2.82
N GLY A 27 -5.59 7.87 -3.64
CA GLY A 27 -5.89 6.48 -3.99
C GLY A 27 -4.82 5.81 -4.85
N PHE A 28 -4.31 6.54 -5.86
CA PHE A 28 -3.31 6.04 -6.78
C PHE A 28 -1.99 5.69 -6.08
N VAL A 29 -1.52 6.52 -5.15
CA VAL A 29 -0.28 6.25 -4.40
C VAL A 29 -0.39 4.92 -3.63
N ARG A 30 -1.51 4.67 -2.95
CA ARG A 30 -1.73 3.39 -2.25
C ARG A 30 -1.72 2.19 -3.19
N GLU A 31 -2.30 2.34 -4.37
CA GLU A 31 -2.32 1.27 -5.37
C GLU A 31 -0.92 0.94 -5.89
N VAL A 32 -0.13 1.97 -6.22
CA VAL A 32 1.27 1.78 -6.67
C VAL A 32 2.11 1.10 -5.59
N ILE A 33 1.98 1.51 -4.33
CA ILE A 33 2.72 0.89 -3.22
C ILE A 33 2.32 -0.56 -3.05
N SER A 34 1.03 -0.89 -3.16
CA SER A 34 0.54 -2.27 -3.10
C SER A 34 1.18 -3.13 -4.20
N ILE A 35 1.15 -2.65 -5.45
CA ILE A 35 1.74 -3.35 -6.59
C ILE A 35 3.26 -3.55 -6.40
N VAL A 36 3.98 -2.50 -6.01
CA VAL A 36 5.42 -2.57 -5.74
C VAL A 36 5.72 -3.54 -4.61
N THR A 37 4.93 -3.53 -3.54
CA THR A 37 5.07 -4.44 -2.40
C THR A 37 4.92 -5.89 -2.83
N TRP A 38 3.93 -6.20 -3.67
CA TRP A 38 3.73 -7.54 -4.22
C TRP A 38 4.91 -8.00 -5.08
N VAL A 39 5.40 -7.14 -5.98
CA VAL A 39 6.58 -7.43 -6.81
C VAL A 39 7.81 -7.67 -5.95
N LEU A 40 8.04 -6.82 -4.95
CA LEU A 40 9.15 -6.97 -4.01
C LEU A 40 9.01 -8.24 -3.15
N ALA A 41 7.81 -8.58 -2.70
CA ALA A 41 7.57 -9.80 -1.93
C ALA A 41 7.91 -11.05 -2.73
N PHE A 42 7.50 -11.13 -3.99
CA PHE A 42 7.91 -12.22 -4.87
C PHE A 42 9.42 -12.23 -5.10
N PHE A 43 9.99 -11.08 -5.45
CA PHE A 43 11.43 -10.97 -5.71
C PHE A 43 12.27 -11.41 -4.50
N LEU A 44 11.94 -10.91 -3.30
CA LEU A 44 12.65 -11.27 -2.08
C LEU A 44 12.42 -12.74 -1.71
N ALA A 45 11.19 -13.24 -1.86
CA ALA A 45 10.89 -14.64 -1.53
C ALA A 45 11.64 -15.63 -2.45
N PHE A 46 11.85 -15.29 -3.73
CA PHE A 46 12.67 -16.12 -4.61
C PHE A 46 14.17 -16.08 -4.28
N ASN A 47 14.69 -14.94 -3.80
CA ASN A 47 16.13 -14.77 -3.56
C ASN A 47 16.56 -15.14 -2.13
N PHE A 48 15.68 -15.01 -1.14
CA PHE A 48 16.02 -15.13 0.28
C PHE A 48 15.31 -16.28 1.02
N SER A 49 14.54 -17.12 0.33
CA SER A 49 13.85 -18.28 0.92
C SER A 49 14.82 -19.23 1.64
N ASP A 50 15.98 -19.51 1.06
CA ASP A 50 16.98 -20.40 1.65
C ASP A 50 17.59 -19.82 2.94
N LEU A 51 17.85 -18.50 2.97
CA LEU A 51 18.33 -17.81 4.17
C LEU A 51 17.28 -17.85 5.27
N ALA A 52 16.00 -17.62 4.94
CA ALA A 52 14.92 -17.72 5.90
C ALA A 52 14.77 -19.14 6.46
N LEU A 53 14.97 -20.17 5.64
CA LEU A 53 14.95 -21.57 6.09
C LEU A 53 16.09 -21.91 7.04
N ALA A 54 17.31 -21.45 6.73
CA ALA A 54 18.44 -21.63 7.62
C ALA A 54 18.14 -21.07 9.01
N GLN A 55 17.57 -19.86 9.07
CA GLN A 55 17.18 -19.24 10.33
C GLN A 55 16.03 -20.00 11.02
N LEU A 56 14.99 -20.40 10.29
CA LEU A 56 13.85 -21.12 10.86
C LEU A 56 14.24 -22.48 11.45
N SER A 57 15.21 -23.16 10.83
CA SER A 57 15.68 -24.48 11.26
C SER A 57 16.28 -24.49 12.67
N HIS A 58 16.70 -23.34 13.18
CA HIS A 58 17.17 -23.18 14.55
C HIS A 58 16.05 -23.13 15.59
N TRP A 59 14.84 -22.73 15.19
CA TRP A 59 13.71 -22.51 16.11
C TRP A 59 12.65 -23.61 16.01
N VAL A 60 12.52 -24.25 14.84
CA VAL A 60 11.44 -25.20 14.55
C VAL A 60 11.96 -26.39 13.75
N THR A 61 11.47 -27.59 14.10
CA THR A 61 11.70 -28.81 13.30
C THR A 61 10.97 -28.70 11.96
N LEU A 62 11.74 -28.65 10.87
CA LEU A 62 11.20 -28.56 9.51
C LEU A 62 10.82 -29.94 8.96
N PRO A 63 9.83 -30.03 8.06
CA PRO A 63 9.52 -31.27 7.36
C PRO A 63 10.70 -31.78 6.51
N GLU A 64 10.85 -33.10 6.45
CA GLU A 64 11.86 -33.81 5.64
C GLU A 64 11.66 -33.59 4.13
N THR A 65 10.41 -33.36 3.70
CA THR A 65 10.07 -33.21 2.28
C THR A 65 10.66 -31.93 1.69
N PRO A 66 11.58 -32.01 0.71
CA PRO A 66 12.31 -30.84 0.20
C PRO A 66 11.41 -29.74 -0.39
N SER A 67 10.36 -30.13 -1.10
CA SER A 67 9.40 -29.19 -1.72
C SER A 67 8.62 -28.39 -0.68
N ILE A 68 8.19 -29.03 0.41
CA ILE A 68 7.48 -28.37 1.51
C ILE A 68 8.42 -27.41 2.24
N ARG A 69 9.68 -27.82 2.44
CA ARG A 69 10.67 -26.97 3.08
C ARG A 69 10.90 -25.69 2.27
N GLN A 70 11.15 -25.80 0.97
CA GLN A 70 11.28 -24.62 0.10
C GLN A 70 10.04 -23.71 0.14
N LEU A 71 8.84 -24.31 0.12
CA LEU A 71 7.59 -23.55 0.22
C LEU A 71 7.49 -22.76 1.53
N ILE A 72 7.90 -23.36 2.66
CA ILE A 72 7.91 -22.68 3.97
C ILE A 72 8.83 -21.47 3.93
N GLY A 73 10.07 -21.63 3.42
CA GLY A 73 11.04 -20.53 3.32
C GLY A 73 10.53 -19.37 2.49
N PHE A 74 10.00 -19.69 1.31
CA PHE A 74 9.37 -18.74 0.43
C PHE A 74 8.22 -18.02 1.14
N ALA A 75 7.29 -18.77 1.76
CA ALA A 75 6.14 -18.21 2.45
C ALA A 75 6.54 -17.29 3.61
N THR A 76 7.57 -17.65 4.38
CA THR A 76 8.08 -16.82 5.48
C THR A 76 8.56 -15.45 4.98
N VAL A 77 9.41 -15.43 3.95
CA VAL A 77 9.90 -14.16 3.38
C VAL A 77 8.78 -13.38 2.71
N PHE A 78 7.93 -14.07 1.96
CA PHE A 78 6.81 -13.46 1.24
C PHE A 78 5.85 -12.75 2.19
N VAL A 79 5.35 -13.47 3.20
CA VAL A 79 4.43 -12.92 4.21
C VAL A 79 5.11 -11.83 5.03
N GLY A 80 6.38 -12.03 5.43
CA GLY A 80 7.15 -11.00 6.14
C GLY A 80 7.27 -9.71 5.33
N THR A 81 7.54 -9.82 4.03
CA THR A 81 7.65 -8.66 3.14
C THR A 81 6.31 -7.97 2.94
N LEU A 82 5.22 -8.73 2.71
CA LEU A 82 3.88 -8.15 2.60
C LEU A 82 3.46 -7.45 3.89
N PHE A 83 3.82 -8.00 5.06
CA PHE A 83 3.51 -7.39 6.34
C PHE A 83 4.22 -6.04 6.51
N VAL A 84 5.53 -6.00 6.23
CA VAL A 84 6.31 -4.75 6.27
C VAL A 84 5.80 -3.75 5.23
N GLY A 85 5.57 -4.17 3.99
CA GLY A 85 5.03 -3.32 2.93
C GLY A 85 3.62 -2.82 3.23
N GLY A 86 2.79 -3.62 3.90
CA GLY A 86 1.49 -3.22 4.42
C GLY A 86 1.59 -2.10 5.46
N ILE A 87 2.52 -2.21 6.41
CA ILE A 87 2.80 -1.13 7.38
C ILE A 87 3.27 0.14 6.66
N VAL A 88 4.18 0.01 5.70
CA VAL A 88 4.65 1.15 4.89
C VAL A 88 3.47 1.80 4.14
N ASN A 89 2.58 1.01 3.55
CA ASN A 89 1.39 1.50 2.87
C ASN A 89 0.43 2.23 3.84
N LEU A 90 0.27 1.73 5.06
CA LEU A 90 -0.51 2.40 6.10
C LEU A 90 0.11 3.75 6.50
N LEU A 91 1.42 3.79 6.73
CA LEU A 91 2.13 5.02 7.10
C LEU A 91 2.09 6.05 5.98
N ILE A 92 2.34 5.65 4.73
CA ILE A 92 2.25 6.55 3.59
C ILE A 92 0.80 7.01 3.40
N GLY A 93 -0.17 6.10 3.53
CA GLY A 93 -1.58 6.44 3.53
C GLY A 93 -1.90 7.54 4.54
N GLN A 94 -1.41 7.42 5.77
CA GLN A 94 -1.58 8.44 6.81
C GLN A 94 -0.87 9.76 6.49
N LEU A 95 0.33 9.73 5.89
CA LEU A 95 1.05 10.95 5.50
C LEU A 95 0.33 11.70 4.37
N VAL A 96 -0.08 10.95 3.35
CA VAL A 96 -0.85 11.43 2.19
C VAL A 96 -2.24 11.90 2.63
N ASP A 97 -2.79 11.30 3.68
CA ASP A 97 -4.06 11.70 4.24
C ASP A 97 -3.99 12.88 5.21
N GLY A 98 -2.88 13.00 5.93
CA GLY A 98 -2.62 14.07 6.90
C GLY A 98 -2.20 15.39 6.28
N SER A 99 -1.77 15.41 5.01
CA SER A 99 -1.28 16.62 4.34
C SER A 99 -2.38 17.58 3.87
N GLY A 100 -3.66 17.30 4.13
CA GLY A 100 -4.75 18.18 3.73
C GLY A 100 -6.05 17.82 4.42
N LEU A 101 -6.25 18.43 5.60
CA LEU A 101 -7.48 18.41 6.39
C LEU A 101 -7.85 17.00 6.88
N GLY A 102 -7.44 16.68 8.11
CA GLY A 102 -8.30 15.82 8.93
C GLY A 102 -9.70 16.43 8.84
N PRO A 103 -10.69 15.68 8.33
CA PRO A 103 -11.95 16.27 7.94
C PRO A 103 -12.52 16.99 9.15
N THR A 104 -13.37 17.97 8.91
CA THR A 104 -14.38 18.63 9.75
C THR A 104 -15.03 17.77 10.88
N ASP A 105 -14.74 16.48 10.92
CA ASP A 105 -15.18 15.40 11.81
C ASP A 105 -14.68 15.49 13.27
N ARG A 106 -13.57 16.20 13.55
CA ARG A 106 -13.16 16.45 14.95
C ARG A 106 -13.75 17.72 15.57
N MET A 107 -14.57 18.47 14.83
CA MET A 107 -15.17 19.72 15.34
C MET A 107 -16.65 19.58 15.73
N VAL A 108 -17.27 18.41 15.51
CA VAL A 108 -18.66 18.11 15.88
C VAL A 108 -18.74 16.97 16.92
N GLY A 109 -17.62 16.69 17.60
CA GLY A 109 -17.53 15.77 18.74
C GLY A 109 -16.51 16.27 19.76
#